data_AF-A0A1F1ZEB7-F1
#
_entry.id   AF-A0A1F1ZEB7-F1
#
_cell.length_a   1.000
_cell.length_b   1.000
_cell.length_c   1.000
_cell.angle_alpha   90.00
_cell.angle_beta   90.00
_cell.angle_gamma   90.00
#
_symmetry.space_group_name_H-M   'P 1'
#
loop_
_entity.id
_entity.type
_entity.pdbx_description
1 polymer ?
#
loop_
_entity_poly.entity_id
_entity_poly.type
_entity_poly.pdbx_seq_one_letter_code
_entity_poly.pdbx_strand_id
1 'polypeptide(L)'
;MAETEEQTRRGWLKAMPYLLLAAYIVVPLALIPAAGSSAPAAMIAFLFGTAGLVSLIDATLFRPTYSIPLLCGVGFWLAKVLYLNEGTFVYGIGCVVIAGLCSWLGGVIGGRVSAGAKK
;
A
#
# COMPACT_ATOMS: atom_id res chain seq x y z
N MET A 1 -1.17 -17.00 -29.77
CA MET A 1 -1.63 -15.99 -28.81
C MET A 1 -1.33 -16.56 -27.44
N ALA A 2 -0.27 -16.10 -26.78
CA ALA A 2 0.07 -16.62 -25.46
C ALA A 2 -1.01 -16.09 -24.49
N GLU A 3 -1.82 -16.99 -23.94
CA GLU A 3 -2.67 -16.69 -22.80
C GLU A 3 -1.76 -16.17 -21.70
N THR A 4 -1.82 -14.87 -21.41
CA THR A 4 -1.28 -14.35 -20.16
C THR A 4 -2.13 -14.95 -19.06
N GLU A 5 -1.70 -16.08 -18.48
CA GLU A 5 -2.30 -16.63 -17.27
C GLU A 5 -2.40 -15.48 -16.26
N GLU A 6 -3.63 -15.08 -15.95
CA GLU A 6 -3.90 -14.06 -14.94
C GLU A 6 -3.36 -14.63 -13.62
N GLN A 7 -2.16 -14.20 -13.21
CA GLN A 7 -1.52 -14.72 -12.01
C GLN A 7 -2.41 -14.42 -10.81
N THR A 8 -3.18 -15.43 -10.43
CA THR A 8 -4.07 -15.40 -9.27
C THR A 8 -3.22 -15.68 -8.04
N ARG A 9 -3.36 -14.86 -6.98
CA ARG A 9 -2.65 -15.07 -5.72
C ARG A 9 -2.88 -16.51 -5.21
N ARG A 10 -1.82 -17.30 -5.09
CA ARG A 10 -1.86 -18.72 -4.65
C ARG A 10 -1.24 -18.90 -3.26
N GLY A 11 -1.77 -19.86 -2.49
CA GLY A 11 -1.26 -20.21 -1.17
C GLY A 11 -1.18 -19.01 -0.22
N TRP A 12 -0.03 -18.86 0.45
CA TRP A 12 0.24 -17.79 1.42
C TRP A 12 0.19 -16.38 0.85
N LEU A 13 0.29 -16.19 -0.48
CA LEU A 13 0.19 -14.87 -1.10
C LEU A 13 -1.21 -14.25 -0.97
N LYS A 14 -2.25 -15.06 -0.72
CA LYS A 14 -3.58 -14.55 -0.37
C LYS A 14 -3.59 -13.79 0.96
N ALA A 15 -2.60 -14.02 1.83
CA ALA A 15 -2.47 -13.36 3.12
C ALA A 15 -1.88 -11.93 3.01
N MET A 16 -1.22 -11.59 1.90
CA MET A 16 -0.51 -10.30 1.74
C MET A 16 -1.36 -9.06 2.08
N PRO A 17 -2.65 -8.95 1.66
CA PRO A 17 -3.47 -7.78 2.00
C PRO A 17 -3.77 -7.70 3.51
N TYR A 18 -3.87 -8.83 4.19
CA TYR A 18 -4.10 -8.87 5.64
C TYR A 18 -2.81 -8.58 6.40
N LEU A 19 -1.66 -9.03 5.89
CA LEU A 19 -0.34 -8.68 6.45
C LEU A 19 -0.09 -7.17 6.35
N LEU A 20 -0.54 -6.51 5.28
CA LEU A 20 -0.50 -5.06 5.15
C LEU A 20 -1.28 -4.39 6.29
N LEU A 21 -2.54 -4.79 6.51
CA LEU A 21 -3.35 -4.26 7.62
C LEU A 21 -2.70 -4.51 8.98
N ALA A 22 -2.18 -5.72 9.20
CA ALA A 22 -1.47 -6.06 10.42
C ALA A 22 -0.22 -5.16 10.60
N ALA A 23 0.52 -4.87 9.53
CA ALA A 23 1.68 -3.98 9.59
C ALA A 23 1.29 -2.57 10.02
N TYR A 24 0.19 -2.01 9.51
CA TYR A 24 -0.32 -0.70 9.93
C TYR A 24 -0.71 -0.63 11.42
N ILE A 25 -0.99 -1.76 12.06
CA ILE A 25 -1.34 -1.82 13.49
C ILE A 25 -0.10 -2.11 14.34
N VAL A 26 0.69 -3.11 13.96
CA VAL A 26 1.78 -3.66 14.79
C VAL A 26 3.06 -2.85 14.66
N VAL A 27 3.41 -2.39 13.47
CA VAL A 27 4.69 -1.67 13.27
C VAL A 27 4.71 -0.34 14.03
N PRO A 28 3.65 0.50 14.02
CA PRO A 28 3.67 1.75 14.79
C PRO A 28 3.90 1.55 16.28
N LEU A 29 3.39 0.46 16.86
CA LEU A 29 3.55 0.14 18.27
C LEU A 29 5.02 0.01 18.69
N ALA A 30 5.86 -0.54 17.81
CA ALA A 30 7.30 -0.63 18.03
C ALA A 30 8.07 0.59 17.48
N LEU A 31 7.63 1.13 16.35
CA LEU A 31 8.33 2.21 15.64
C LEU A 31 8.31 3.53 16.40
N ILE A 32 7.17 3.88 17.02
CA ILE A 32 7.02 5.14 17.77
C ILE A 32 8.01 5.23 18.93
N PRO A 33 8.08 4.25 19.87
CA PRO A 33 9.03 4.33 20.96
C PRO A 33 10.48 4.21 20.47
N ALA A 34 10.75 3.40 19.44
CA ALA A 34 12.10 3.23 18.90
C ALA A 34 12.65 4.50 18.24
N ALA A 35 11.79 5.27 17.58
CA ALA A 35 12.19 6.49 16.87
C ALA A 35 12.29 7.73 17.77
N GLY A 36 11.70 7.70 18.98
CA GLY A 36 11.77 8.80 19.96
C GLY A 36 11.29 10.13 19.37
N SER A 37 12.14 11.16 19.43
CA SER A 37 11.82 12.50 18.87
C SER A 37 11.60 12.49 17.35
N SER A 38 12.14 11.50 16.64
CA SER A 38 11.96 11.33 15.19
C SER A 38 10.70 10.54 14.82
N ALA A 39 9.87 10.14 15.79
CA ALA A 39 8.66 9.35 15.56
C ALA A 39 7.71 9.94 14.50
N PRO A 40 7.44 11.26 14.43
CA PRO A 40 6.57 11.80 13.39
C PRO A 40 7.10 11.56 11.98
N ALA A 41 8.38 11.83 11.75
CA ALA A 41 9.01 11.61 10.44
C ALA A 41 9.07 10.12 10.09
N ALA A 42 9.42 9.27 11.06
CA ALA A 42 9.45 7.82 10.89
C ALA A 42 8.07 7.25 10.55
N MET A 43 7.02 7.71 11.21
CA MET A 43 5.64 7.31 10.94
C MET A 43 5.18 7.75 9.54
N ILE A 44 5.47 8.98 9.13
CA ILE A 44 5.14 9.45 7.77
C ILE A 44 5.85 8.58 6.73
N ALA A 45 7.17 8.36 6.88
CA ALA A 45 7.93 7.51 5.99
C ALA A 45 7.38 6.08 5.94
N PHE A 46 7.02 5.50 7.09
CA PHE A 46 6.42 4.18 7.17
C PHE A 46 5.06 4.10 6.46
N LEU A 47 4.13 5.02 6.76
CA LEU A 47 2.76 4.97 6.25
C LEU A 47 2.71 5.11 4.72
N PHE A 48 3.44 6.10 4.20
CA PHE A 48 3.51 6.36 2.76
C PHE A 48 4.43 5.37 2.04
N GLY A 49 5.56 5.01 2.64
CA GLY A 49 6.49 4.03 2.10
C GLY A 49 5.84 2.66 1.95
N THR A 50 5.13 2.19 2.99
CA THR A 50 4.40 0.92 2.93
C THR A 50 3.28 0.97 1.89
N ALA A 51 2.49 2.05 1.86
CA ALA A 51 1.44 2.22 0.86
C ALA A 51 1.97 2.15 -0.58
N GLY A 52 3.08 2.84 -0.85
CA GLY A 52 3.71 2.87 -2.17
C GLY A 52 4.35 1.52 -2.53
N LEU A 53 5.22 1.00 -1.68
CA LEU A 53 6.00 -0.22 -1.96
C LEU A 53 5.11 -1.44 -2.10
N VAL A 54 4.17 -1.67 -1.18
CA VAL A 54 3.31 -2.85 -1.24
C VAL A 54 2.41 -2.79 -2.46
N SER A 55 1.86 -1.62 -2.77
CA SER A 55 1.02 -1.44 -3.96
C SER A 55 1.80 -1.61 -5.26
N LEU A 56 3.05 -1.11 -5.31
CA LEU A 56 3.94 -1.30 -6.47
C LEU A 56 4.30 -2.78 -6.66
N ILE A 57 4.73 -3.46 -5.60
CA ILE A 57 5.11 -4.88 -5.64
C ILE A 57 3.90 -5.74 -6.01
N ASP A 58 2.75 -5.50 -5.38
CA ASP A 58 1.54 -6.27 -5.68
C ASP A 58 1.09 -6.09 -7.14
N ALA A 59 1.12 -4.87 -7.67
CA ALA A 59 0.71 -4.61 -9.06
C ALA A 59 1.76 -5.03 -10.12
N THR A 60 3.04 -5.15 -9.76
CA THR A 60 4.05 -5.73 -10.66
C THR A 60 3.94 -7.25 -10.74
N LEU A 61 3.52 -7.92 -9.66
CA LEU A 61 3.40 -9.37 -9.57
C LEU A 61 2.00 -9.88 -9.96
N PHE A 62 0.95 -9.15 -9.64
CA PHE A 62 -0.44 -9.54 -9.84
C PHE A 62 -1.18 -8.50 -10.66
N ARG A 63 -2.44 -8.80 -11.00
CA ARG A 63 -3.28 -7.82 -11.69
C ARG A 63 -3.50 -6.60 -10.78
N PRO A 64 -3.28 -5.37 -11.27
CA PRO A 64 -3.55 -4.17 -10.50
C PRO A 64 -5.04 -4.08 -10.16
N THR A 65 -5.35 -3.89 -8.89
CA THR A 65 -6.72 -3.74 -8.38
C THR A 65 -6.80 -2.56 -7.43
N TYR A 66 -7.97 -1.93 -7.34
CA TYR A 66 -8.23 -0.85 -6.38
C TYR A 66 -8.32 -1.33 -4.93
N SER A 67 -8.30 -2.65 -4.69
CA SER A 67 -8.42 -3.22 -3.35
C SER A 67 -7.24 -2.83 -2.44
N ILE A 68 -6.00 -2.85 -2.95
CA ILE A 68 -4.81 -2.50 -2.16
C ILE A 68 -4.81 -1.02 -1.79
N PRO A 69 -5.03 -0.05 -2.70
CA PRO A 69 -5.17 1.35 -2.34
C PRO A 69 -6.23 1.62 -1.27
N LEU A 70 -7.40 0.98 -1.37
CA LEU A 70 -8.45 1.12 -0.36
C LEU A 70 -8.03 0.53 0.98
N LEU A 71 -7.38 -0.64 0.99
CA LEU A 71 -6.85 -1.25 2.21
C LEU A 71 -5.74 -0.42 2.86
N CYS A 72 -4.90 0.27 2.10
CA CYS A 72 -3.95 1.25 2.64
C CYS A 72 -4.69 2.40 3.35
N GLY A 73 -5.79 2.89 2.78
CA GLY A 73 -6.64 3.90 3.43
C GLY A 73 -7.25 3.40 4.74
N VAL A 74 -7.80 2.18 4.74
CA VAL A 74 -8.34 1.54 5.94
C VAL A 74 -7.25 1.30 7.00
N GLY A 75 -6.10 0.77 6.59
CA GLY A 75 -4.95 0.55 7.46
C GLY A 75 -4.44 1.84 8.08
N PHE A 76 -4.34 2.91 7.31
CA PHE A 76 -4.04 4.24 7.82
C PHE A 76 -5.09 4.69 8.85
N TRP A 77 -6.39 4.52 8.57
CA TRP A 77 -7.43 4.94 9.48
C TRP A 77 -7.37 4.22 10.83
N LEU A 78 -7.07 2.92 10.81
CA LEU A 78 -6.82 2.13 12.02
C LEU A 78 -5.59 2.67 12.79
N ALA A 79 -4.47 2.89 12.09
CA ALA A 79 -3.27 3.48 12.71
C ALA A 79 -3.55 4.86 13.30
N LYS A 80 -4.39 5.68 12.63
CA LYS A 80 -4.80 6.99 13.11
C LYS A 80 -5.53 6.89 14.45
N VAL A 81 -6.58 6.07 14.51
CA VAL A 81 -7.39 5.89 15.73
C VAL A 81 -6.53 5.43 16.91
N LEU A 82 -5.53 4.59 16.66
CA LEU A 82 -4.68 4.01 17.71
C LEU A 82 -3.52 4.91 18.14
N TYR A 83 -2.89 5.64 17.21
CA TYR A 83 -1.57 6.22 17.43
C TYR A 83 -1.40 7.67 17.00
N LEU A 84 -2.27 8.21 16.14
CA LEU A 84 -2.06 9.53 15.53
C LEU A 84 -3.12 10.54 15.98
N ASN A 85 -2.78 11.82 15.88
CA ASN A 85 -3.72 12.90 16.16
C ASN A 85 -4.79 13.03 15.06
N GLU A 86 -5.91 13.68 15.40
CA GLU A 86 -7.04 13.84 14.46
C GLU A 86 -6.69 14.58 13.17
N GLY A 87 -5.79 15.57 13.25
CA GLY A 87 -5.36 16.40 12.12
C GLY A 87 -4.61 15.63 11.03
N THR A 88 -4.11 14.42 11.33
CA THR A 88 -3.43 13.57 10.35
C THR A 88 -4.34 12.95 9.30
N PHE A 89 -5.66 13.10 9.38
CA PHE A 89 -6.61 12.43 8.48
C PHE A 89 -6.30 12.64 6.98
N VAL A 90 -5.73 13.81 6.62
CA VAL A 90 -5.32 14.15 5.26
C VAL A 90 -4.26 13.18 4.69
N TYR A 91 -3.40 12.61 5.55
CA TYR A 91 -2.41 11.61 5.14
C TYR A 91 -3.05 10.29 4.71
N GLY A 92 -4.26 9.97 5.17
CA GLY A 92 -5.02 8.82 4.70
C GLY A 92 -5.39 8.95 3.23
N ILE A 93 -5.84 10.13 2.81
CA ILE A 93 -6.11 10.44 1.40
C ILE A 93 -4.81 10.31 0.60
N GLY A 94 -3.71 10.86 1.12
CA GLY A 94 -2.39 10.75 0.50
C GLY A 94 -1.93 9.30 0.33
N CYS A 95 -2.14 8.43 1.32
CA CYS A 95 -1.79 7.02 1.25
C CYS A 95 -2.57 6.29 0.15
N VAL A 96 -3.88 6.55 0.02
CA VAL A 96 -4.71 5.98 -1.06
C VAL A 96 -4.23 6.45 -2.42
N VAL A 97 -3.92 7.75 -2.57
CA VAL A 97 -3.42 8.32 -3.84
C VAL A 97 -2.07 7.71 -4.21
N ILE A 98 -1.11 7.68 -3.29
CA ILE A 98 0.22 7.10 -3.54
C ILE A 98 0.12 5.61 -3.85
N ALA A 99 -0.67 4.86 -3.09
CA ALA A 99 -0.92 3.44 -3.39
C ALA A 99 -1.55 3.29 -4.79
N GLY A 100 -2.52 4.11 -5.17
CA GLY A 100 -3.14 4.09 -6.49
C GLY A 100 -2.13 4.35 -7.61
N LEU A 101 -1.29 5.38 -7.46
CA LEU A 101 -0.23 5.72 -8.42
C LEU A 101 0.80 4.59 -8.54
N CYS A 102 1.25 4.03 -7.42
CA CYS A 102 2.18 2.91 -7.40
C CYS A 102 1.58 1.63 -7.98
N SER A 103 0.28 1.37 -7.76
CA SER A 103 -0.44 0.26 -8.40
C SER A 103 -0.48 0.45 -9.92
N TRP A 104 -0.75 1.65 -10.40
CA TRP A 104 -0.75 1.94 -11.84
C TRP A 104 0.65 1.75 -12.43
N LEU A 105 1.68 2.33 -11.81
CA LEU A 105 3.08 2.17 -12.22
C LEU A 105 3.50 0.70 -12.23
N GLY A 106 3.13 -0.06 -11.19
CA GLY A 106 3.43 -1.48 -11.10
C GLY A 106 2.75 -2.29 -12.20
N GLY A 107 1.50 -1.95 -12.53
CA GLY A 107 0.77 -2.53 -13.65
C GLY A 107 1.45 -2.26 -15.00
N VAL A 108 1.99 -1.05 -15.20
CA VAL A 108 2.75 -0.69 -16.41
C VAL A 108 4.06 -1.48 -16.49
N ILE A 109 4.85 -1.49 -15.40
CA ILE A 109 6.13 -2.22 -15.32
C ILE A 109 5.91 -3.72 -15.52
N GLY A 110 4.85 -4.26 -14.94
CA GLY A 110 4.46 -5.67 -15.07
C GLY A 110 3.82 -6.03 -16.41
N GLY A 111 3.71 -5.11 -17.37
CA GLY A 111 3.09 -5.35 -18.67
C GLY A 111 1.59 -5.68 -18.62
N ARG A 112 0.93 -5.39 -17.49
CA ARG A 112 -0.50 -5.69 -17.21
C ARG A 112 -1.42 -4.51 -17.46
N VAL A 113 -0.86 -3.31 -17.60
CA VAL A 113 -1.55 -2.09 -18.00
C VAL A 113 -0.81 -1.53 -19.21
N SER A 114 -1.52 -1.37 -20.33
CA SER A 114 -0.95 -0.64 -21.47
C SER A 114 -0.85 0.84 -21.08
N ALA A 115 0.37 1.38 -21.09
CA ALA A 115 0.63 2.81 -20.92
C ALA A 115 0.13 3.58 -22.14
N GLY A 116 -1.19 3.65 -22.32
CA GLY A 116 -1.82 4.29 -23.46
C GLY A 116 -1.60 3.55 -24.78
N ALA A 117 -2.62 2.82 -25.21
CA ALA A 117 -2.90 2.70 -26.64
C ALA A 117 -3.21 4.11 -27.17
N LYS A 118 -2.23 4.79 -27.75
CA LYS A 118 -2.52 5.88 -28.68
C LYS A 118 -3.06 5.25 -29.98
N LYS A 119 -4.34 5.44 -30.25
CA LYS A 119 -4.86 5.60 -31.61
C LYS A 119 -4.67 7.05 -32.02
#